data_AF-A0A518DP82-F1
#
_entry.id   AF-A0A518DP82-F1
#
_cell.length_a   1.000
_cell.length_b   1.000
_cell.length_c   1.000
_cell.angle_alpha   90.00
_cell.angle_beta   90.00
_cell.angle_gamma   90.00
#
_symmetry.space_group_name_H-M   'P 1'
#
loop_
_entity.id
_entity.type
_entity.pdbx_description
1 polymer ?
#
loop_
_entity_poly.entity_id
_entity_poly.type
_entity_poly.pdbx_seq_one_letter_code
_entity_poly.pdbx_strand_id
1 'polypeptide(L)'
;MRHNESVFDFAEWLTEPPSGGPLQMWCVGAGLSAVVGLYGLSCVVMQRATTLNLSRREIGEGLWLYLSGNPAITLGLLFTFIGLFIHFQWFWGNQPRLAPFHQIAKFVAAAGVVISLFAHIFTLLTET
;
A
#
# COMPACT_ATOMS: atom_id res chain seq x y z
N MET A 1 -6.36 24.90 15.59
CA MET A 1 -5.36 23.85 15.91
C MET A 1 -6.09 22.51 15.89
N ARG A 2 -6.04 21.70 14.82
CA ARG A 2 -6.62 20.34 14.84
C ARG A 2 -6.29 19.38 13.67
N HIS A 3 -5.44 19.74 12.71
CA HIS A 3 -5.17 18.86 11.56
C HIS A 3 -3.72 18.38 11.42
N ASN A 4 -2.76 19.05 12.07
CA ASN A 4 -1.36 18.62 12.03
C ASN A 4 -1.05 17.47 13.00
N GLU A 5 -1.69 17.45 14.17
CA GLU A 5 -1.43 16.41 15.19
C GLU A 5 -1.68 15.01 14.61
N SER A 6 -2.78 14.78 13.89
CA SER A 6 -3.10 13.47 13.34
C SER A 6 -2.08 12.89 12.34
N VAL A 7 -1.40 13.74 11.55
CA VAL A 7 -0.44 13.25 10.53
C VAL A 7 0.90 12.93 11.18
N PHE A 8 1.35 13.78 12.10
CA PHE A 8 2.57 13.51 12.86
C PHE A 8 2.38 12.33 13.82
N ASP A 9 1.24 12.24 14.51
CA ASP A 9 0.90 11.12 15.39
C ASP A 9 0.85 9.79 14.61
N PHE A 10 0.30 9.80 13.39
CA PHE A 10 0.26 8.62 12.53
C PHE A 10 1.65 8.23 12.03
N ALA A 11 2.48 9.21 11.65
CA ALA A 11 3.86 8.96 11.25
C ALA A 11 4.69 8.42 12.42
N GLU A 12 4.51 8.97 13.61
CA GLU A 12 5.14 8.52 14.85
C GLU A 12 4.74 7.08 15.18
N TRP A 13 3.43 6.79 15.16
CA TRP A 13 2.90 5.44 15.32
C TRP A 13 3.43 4.45 14.26
N LEU A 14 3.63 4.89 13.01
CA LEU A 14 4.23 4.08 11.95
C LEU A 14 5.73 3.85 12.14
N THR A 15 6.43 4.75 12.83
CA THR A 15 7.86 4.58 13.15
C THR A 15 8.10 3.71 14.38
N GLU A 16 7.15 3.70 15.33
CA GLU A 16 7.24 2.86 16.52
C GLU A 16 7.28 1.35 16.19
N PRO A 17 8.00 0.56 17.02
CA PRO A 17 7.97 -0.89 16.90
C PRO A 17 6.53 -1.40 17.07
N PRO A 18 6.11 -2.42 16.30
CA PRO A 18 4.75 -2.92 16.37
C PRO A 18 4.44 -3.41 17.80
N SER A 19 3.41 -2.84 18.41
CA SER A 19 2.92 -3.22 19.75
C SER A 19 1.96 -4.42 19.71
N GLY A 20 1.78 -5.02 18.53
CA GLY A 20 0.76 -6.03 18.27
C GLY A 20 1.19 -7.45 18.60
N GLY A 21 0.42 -8.15 19.43
CA GLY A 21 0.61 -9.58 19.69
C GLY A 21 0.42 -10.48 18.44
N PRO A 22 0.51 -11.82 18.61
CA PRO A 22 0.49 -12.79 17.50
C PRO A 22 -0.70 -12.64 16.54
N LEU A 23 -1.85 -12.20 17.05
CA LEU A 23 -3.05 -11.98 16.22
C LEU A 23 -2.86 -10.86 15.19
N GLN A 24 -2.25 -9.74 15.57
CA GLN A 24 -2.00 -8.64 14.64
C GLN A 24 -0.92 -9.01 13.62
N MET A 25 0.10 -9.76 14.05
CA MET A 25 1.13 -10.29 13.16
C MET A 25 0.53 -11.14 12.04
N TRP A 26 -0.38 -12.07 12.35
CA TRP A 26 -0.99 -12.93 11.33
C TRP A 26 -2.11 -12.25 10.55
N CYS A 27 -3.05 -11.57 11.20
CA CYS A 27 -4.19 -10.97 10.50
C CYS A 27 -3.78 -9.77 9.64
N VAL A 28 -2.97 -8.85 10.18
CA VAL A 28 -2.54 -7.65 9.46
C VAL A 28 -1.25 -7.92 8.70
N GLY A 29 -0.23 -8.41 9.41
CA GLY A 29 1.10 -8.62 8.84
C GLY A 29 1.16 -9.69 7.75
N ALA A 30 0.37 -10.76 7.82
CA ALA A 30 0.31 -11.78 6.77
C ALA A 30 -0.98 -11.70 5.94
N GLY A 31 -2.15 -11.64 6.58
CA GLY A 31 -3.45 -11.67 5.90
C GLY A 31 -3.68 -10.43 5.03
N LEU A 32 -3.75 -9.26 5.65
CA LEU A 32 -4.02 -8.00 4.93
C LEU A 32 -2.91 -7.69 3.91
N SER A 33 -1.65 -7.91 4.27
CA SER A 33 -0.53 -7.70 3.34
C SER A 33 -0.61 -8.62 2.12
N ALA A 34 -1.00 -9.89 2.28
CA ALA A 34 -1.18 -10.80 1.15
C ALA A 34 -2.34 -10.37 0.26
N VAL A 35 -3.48 -9.98 0.83
CA VAL A 35 -4.63 -9.49 0.03
C VAL A 35 -4.23 -8.29 -0.82
N VAL A 36 -3.61 -7.28 -0.20
CA VAL A 36 -3.21 -6.05 -0.88
C VAL A 36 -2.08 -6.31 -1.89
N GLY A 37 -1.08 -7.09 -1.50
CA GLY A 37 0.08 -7.41 -2.33
C GLY A 37 -0.27 -8.27 -3.54
N LEU A 38 -1.12 -9.29 -3.36
CA LEU A 38 -1.58 -10.15 -4.46
C LEU A 38 -2.50 -9.40 -5.43
N TYR A 39 -3.32 -8.49 -4.94
CA TYR A 39 -4.09 -7.59 -5.81
C TYR A 39 -3.15 -6.70 -6.64
N GLY A 40 -2.17 -6.06 -6.00
CA GLY A 40 -1.18 -5.25 -6.74
C GLY A 40 -0.43 -6.06 -7.80
N LEU A 41 0.01 -7.27 -7.44
CA LEU A 41 0.70 -8.17 -8.36
C LEU A 41 -0.19 -8.62 -9.51
N SER A 42 -1.47 -8.93 -9.25
CA SER A 42 -2.40 -9.31 -10.31
C SER A 42 -2.63 -8.15 -11.29
N CYS A 43 -2.70 -6.91 -10.81
CA CYS A 43 -2.76 -5.73 -11.68
C CYS A 43 -1.53 -5.58 -12.58
N VAL A 44 -0.33 -5.84 -12.07
CA VAL A 44 0.91 -5.82 -12.86
C VAL A 44 0.92 -6.92 -13.91
N VAL A 45 0.55 -8.14 -13.54
CA VAL A 45 0.60 -9.31 -14.44
C VAL A 45 -0.49 -9.24 -15.51
N MET A 46 -1.73 -8.90 -15.11
CA MET A 46 -2.86 -8.85 -16.03
C MET A 46 -2.95 -7.53 -16.81
N GLN A 47 -2.16 -6.51 -16.43
CA GLN A 47 -2.20 -5.15 -16.97
C GLN A 47 -3.61 -4.54 -16.93
N ARG A 48 -4.39 -4.92 -15.91
CA ARG A 48 -5.78 -4.52 -15.70
C ARG A 48 -5.98 -4.25 -14.22
N ALA A 49 -6.54 -3.10 -13.89
CA ALA A 49 -6.87 -2.74 -12.51
C ALA A 49 -8.28 -2.21 -12.44
N THR A 50 -8.99 -2.55 -11.37
CA THR A 50 -10.34 -2.07 -11.10
C THR A 50 -10.28 -1.29 -9.80
N THR A 51 -10.28 0.04 -9.90
CA THR A 51 -10.17 0.93 -8.75
C THR A 51 -11.47 1.69 -8.52
N LEU A 52 -11.59 2.37 -7.38
CA LEU A 52 -12.74 3.20 -7.08
C LEU A 52 -12.61 4.56 -7.75
N ASN A 53 -13.65 4.99 -8.45
CA ASN A 53 -13.74 6.32 -9.04
C ASN A 53 -14.08 7.35 -7.95
N LEU A 54 -13.05 7.84 -7.26
CA LEU A 54 -13.19 8.85 -6.21
C LEU A 54 -13.64 10.23 -6.73
N SER A 55 -13.60 10.45 -8.06
CA SER A 55 -14.09 11.69 -8.68
C SER A 55 -15.63 11.74 -8.74
N ARG A 56 -16.32 10.59 -8.75
CA ARG A 56 -17.77 10.55 -8.65
C ARG A 56 -18.21 10.33 -7.22
N ARG A 57 -18.88 11.32 -6.65
CA ARG A 57 -19.47 11.30 -5.31
C ARG A 57 -20.70 10.38 -5.20
N GLU A 58 -21.19 9.85 -6.32
CA GLU A 58 -22.36 8.97 -6.37
C GLU A 58 -21.96 7.49 -6.35
N ILE A 59 -22.50 6.77 -5.37
CA ILE A 59 -22.44 5.32 -5.26
C ILE A 59 -23.40 4.75 -6.31
N GLY A 60 -22.92 4.51 -7.52
CA GLY A 60 -23.72 4.04 -8.66
C GLY A 60 -22.86 3.42 -9.79
N GLU A 61 -23.45 3.24 -10.99
CA GLU A 61 -22.86 2.53 -12.16
C GLU A 61 -21.47 3.04 -12.64
N GLY A 62 -20.95 4.13 -12.08
CA GLY A 62 -19.62 4.68 -12.36
C GLY A 62 -18.60 4.57 -11.22
N LEU A 63 -18.90 3.80 -10.15
CA LEU A 63 -18.00 3.63 -8.99
C LEU A 63 -16.70 2.91 -9.35
N TRP A 64 -16.74 2.02 -10.35
CA TRP A 64 -15.58 1.25 -10.77
C TRP A 64 -14.88 1.93 -11.94
N LEU A 65 -13.65 2.37 -11.70
CA LEU A 65 -12.73 2.84 -12.73
C LEU A 65 -11.89 1.66 -13.21
N TYR A 66 -12.08 1.30 -14.47
CA TYR A 66 -11.25 0.29 -15.13
C TYR A 66 -10.04 0.97 -15.75
N LEU A 67 -8.86 0.57 -15.29
CA LEU A 67 -7.57 0.99 -15.83
C LEU A 67 -6.96 -0.19 -16.59
N SER A 68 -6.28 0.10 -17.69
CA SER A 68 -5.55 -0.88 -18.49
C SER A 68 -4.20 -0.33 -18.91
N GLY A 69 -3.22 -1.20 -19.15
CA GLY A 69 -1.90 -0.77 -19.62
C GLY A 69 -1.05 -0.16 -18.49
N ASN A 70 -0.31 0.90 -18.78
CA ASN A 70 0.65 1.48 -17.83
C ASN A 70 -0.01 1.99 -16.53
N PRO A 71 -1.18 2.66 -16.55
CA PRO A 71 -1.88 3.06 -15.32
C PRO A 71 -2.24 1.88 -14.42
N ALA A 72 -2.57 0.72 -14.99
CA ALA A 72 -2.86 -0.49 -14.22
C ALA A 72 -1.59 -1.07 -13.58
N ILE A 73 -0.46 -1.04 -14.31
CA ILE A 73 0.83 -1.51 -13.81
C ILE A 73 1.33 -0.61 -12.67
N THR A 74 1.30 0.71 -12.85
CA THR A 74 1.78 1.66 -11.82
C THR A 74 0.91 1.63 -10.57
N LEU A 75 -0.41 1.48 -10.73
CA LEU A 75 -1.32 1.24 -9.60
C LEU A 75 -1.03 -0.11 -8.91
N GLY A 76 -0.77 -1.15 -9.71
CA GLY A 76 -0.41 -2.47 -9.20
C GLY A 76 0.86 -2.43 -8.34
N LEU A 77 1.91 -1.77 -8.83
CA LEU A 77 3.16 -1.56 -8.09
C LEU A 77 2.92 -0.80 -6.79
N LEU A 78 2.10 0.24 -6.80
CA LEU A 78 1.71 0.98 -5.61
C LEU A 78 1.11 0.05 -4.54
N PHE A 79 0.11 -0.77 -4.91
CA PHE A 79 -0.48 -1.72 -3.98
C PHE A 79 0.49 -2.82 -3.54
N THR A 80 1.37 -3.30 -4.42
CA THR A 80 2.41 -4.27 -4.03
C THR A 80 3.32 -3.70 -2.95
N PHE A 81 3.81 -2.47 -3.10
CA PHE A 81 4.66 -1.83 -2.09
C PHE A 81 3.90 -1.52 -0.80
N ILE A 82 2.62 -1.16 -0.86
CA ILE A 82 1.78 -1.03 0.34
C ILE A 82 1.66 -2.38 1.07
N GLY A 83 1.39 -3.47 0.35
CA GLY A 83 1.33 -4.82 0.92
C GLY A 83 2.65 -5.22 1.59
N LEU A 84 3.78 -4.96 0.93
CA LEU A 84 5.12 -5.19 1.48
C LEU A 84 5.38 -4.35 2.73
N PHE A 85 5.01 -3.06 2.72
CA PHE A 85 5.14 -2.20 3.89
C PHE A 85 4.36 -2.76 5.09
N ILE A 86 3.11 -3.18 4.88
CA ILE A 86 2.30 -3.81 5.92
C ILE A 86 2.97 -5.10 6.43
N HIS A 87 3.50 -5.92 5.53
CA HIS A 87 4.20 -7.15 5.91
C HIS A 87 5.44 -6.86 6.77
N PHE A 88 6.28 -5.90 6.38
CA PHE A 88 7.49 -5.57 7.12
C PHE A 88 7.19 -4.90 8.46
N GLN A 89 6.18 -4.03 8.53
CA GLN A 89 5.81 -3.36 9.78
C GLN A 89 5.21 -4.34 10.80
N TRP A 90 4.24 -5.17 10.41
CA TRP A 90 3.47 -5.99 11.36
C TRP A 90 3.88 -7.46 11.43
N PHE A 91 4.46 -8.04 10.37
CA PHE A 91 4.96 -9.42 10.41
C PHE A 91 6.42 -9.47 10.86
N TRP A 92 7.31 -8.79 10.12
CA TRP A 92 8.75 -8.88 10.39
C TRP A 92 9.13 -8.25 11.74
N GLY A 93 8.52 -7.11 12.08
CA GLY A 93 8.76 -6.45 13.37
C GLY A 93 8.33 -7.28 14.58
N ASN A 94 7.40 -8.21 14.42
CA ASN A 94 6.91 -9.11 15.48
C ASN A 94 7.57 -10.51 15.45
N GLN A 95 8.39 -10.80 14.43
CA GLN A 95 9.12 -12.07 14.32
C GLN A 95 10.55 -11.88 14.83
N PRO A 96 10.97 -12.53 15.93
CA PRO A 96 12.28 -12.30 16.55
C PRO A 96 13.48 -12.44 15.60
N ARG A 97 13.39 -13.33 14.61
CA ARG A 97 14.46 -13.57 13.62
C ARG A 97 14.52 -12.52 12.52
N LEU A 98 13.41 -11.83 12.24
CA LEU A 98 13.28 -10.86 11.15
C LEU A 98 13.24 -9.41 11.65
N ALA A 99 12.98 -9.21 12.95
CA ALA A 99 12.91 -7.91 13.60
C ALA A 99 14.11 -7.00 13.29
N PRO A 100 15.38 -7.45 13.25
CA PRO A 100 16.51 -6.57 12.93
C PRO A 100 16.44 -5.94 11.52
N PHE A 101 15.79 -6.60 10.57
CA PHE A 101 15.73 -6.16 9.17
C PHE A 101 14.46 -5.36 8.86
N HIS A 102 13.49 -5.34 9.78
CA HIS A 102 12.16 -4.80 9.51
C HIS A 102 12.17 -3.30 9.19
N GLN A 103 13.05 -2.51 9.83
CA GLN A 103 13.13 -1.07 9.59
C GLN A 103 13.63 -0.77 8.18
N ILE A 104 14.73 -1.40 7.77
CA ILE A 104 15.31 -1.21 6.43
C ILE A 104 14.30 -1.65 5.36
N ALA A 105 13.70 -2.83 5.51
CA ALA A 105 12.70 -3.34 4.58
C ALA A 105 11.48 -2.41 4.49
N LYS A 106 11.00 -1.90 5.63
CA LYS A 106 9.92 -0.92 5.72
C LYS A 106 10.25 0.39 4.98
N PHE A 107 11.45 0.94 5.16
CA PHE A 107 11.87 2.16 4.47
C PHE A 107 11.97 1.96 2.95
N VAL A 108 12.51 0.81 2.51
CA VAL A 108 12.56 0.47 1.08
C VAL A 108 11.15 0.36 0.50
N ALA A 109 10.22 -0.31 1.22
CA ALA A 109 8.83 -0.38 0.79
C ALA A 109 8.16 1.00 0.73
N ALA A 110 8.40 1.86 1.73
CA ALA A 110 7.89 3.23 1.75
C ALA A 110 8.42 4.07 0.57
N ALA A 111 9.71 3.97 0.27
CA ALA A 111 10.29 4.60 -0.92
C ALA A 111 9.63 4.08 -2.21
N GLY A 112 9.38 2.77 -2.30
CA GLY A 112 8.65 2.14 -3.41
C GLY A 112 7.22 2.67 -3.56
N VAL A 113 6.51 2.90 -2.44
CA VAL A 113 5.17 3.55 -2.45
C VAL A 113 5.26 4.94 -3.05
N VAL A 114 6.20 5.76 -2.60
CA VAL A 114 6.37 7.15 -3.09
C VAL A 114 6.69 7.16 -4.59
N ILE A 115 7.65 6.35 -5.04
CA ILE A 115 8.03 6.25 -6.45
C ILE A 115 6.85 5.78 -7.31
N SER A 116 6.14 4.73 -6.86
CA SER A 116 5.00 4.18 -7.60
C SER A 116 3.83 5.16 -7.66
N LEU A 117 3.61 5.95 -6.61
CA LEU A 117 2.60 7.01 -6.61
C LEU A 117 2.92 8.09 -7.65
N PHE A 118 4.16 8.59 -7.69
CA PHE A 118 4.56 9.56 -8.71
C PHE A 118 4.45 8.98 -10.12
N ALA A 119 4.91 7.75 -10.32
CA ALA A 119 4.77 7.05 -11.59
C ALA A 119 3.30 6.89 -11.99
N HIS A 120 2.42 6.56 -11.04
CA HIS A 120 0.99 6.41 -11.30
C HIS A 120 0.34 7.74 -11.70
N ILE A 121 0.59 8.81 -10.95
CA ILE A 121 0.12 10.15 -11.28
C ILE A 121 0.62 10.57 -12.66
N PHE A 122 1.92 10.36 -12.95
CA PHE A 122 2.48 10.67 -14.26
C PHE A 122 1.78 9.89 -15.38
N THR A 123 1.58 8.59 -15.23
CA THR A 123 0.86 7.78 -16.25
C THR A 123 -0.57 8.23 -16.45
N LEU A 124 -1.26 8.65 -15.38
CA LEU A 124 -2.61 9.20 -15.50
C LEU A 124 -2.61 10.55 -16.23
N LEU A 125 -1.60 11.39 -16.07
CA LEU A 125 -1.52 12.69 -16.74
C LEU A 125 -1.11 12.59 -18.22
N THR A 126 -0.38 11.54 -18.60
CA THR A 126 0.14 11.37 -19.96
C THR A 126 -0.75 10.54 -20.87
N GLU A 127 -1.59 9.67 -20.30
CA GLU A 127 -2.47 8.76 -21.04
C GLU A 127 -3.96 9.18 -21.03
N THR A 128 -4.29 10.33 -20.42
CA THR A 128 -5.58 11.03 -20.57
C THR A 128 -5.54 12.02 -21.73
#